data_AF-X1PDT5-F1
#
_entry.id   AF-X1PDT5-F1
#
_cell.length_a   1.000
_cell.length_b   1.000
_cell.length_c   1.000
_cell.angle_alpha   90.00
_cell.angle_beta   90.00
_cell.angle_gamma   90.00
#
_symmetry.space_group_name_H-M   'P 1'
#
loop_
_entity.id
_entity.type
_entity.pdbx_description
1 polymer ?
#
loop_
_entity_poly.entity_id
_entity_poly.type
_entity_poly.pdbx_seq_one_letter_code
_entity_poly.pdbx_strand_id
1 'polypeptide(L)'
;ITPQPQNEAEATYSGTITKEAGAIDWHLSALDIWRRARAFQPWPGCYTRWQGKRLEIIEAVPLPGEEAFEIGQVVAINKEGMAFGVYTGDGILG
;
A
#
# COMPACT_ATOMS: atom_id res chain seq x y z
N ILE A 1 28.85 -8.09 28.75
CA ILE A 1 28.06 -7.23 27.82
C ILE A 1 28.26 -5.80 28.27
N THR A 2 28.59 -4.87 27.38
CA THR A 2 28.79 -3.46 27.71
C THR A 2 27.61 -2.66 27.18
N PRO A 3 26.86 -1.91 28.02
CA PRO A 3 25.74 -1.12 27.56
C PRO A 3 26.21 0.04 26.66
N GLN A 4 25.41 0.38 25.65
CA GLN A 4 25.60 1.55 24.81
C GLN A 4 24.40 2.50 24.93
N PRO A 5 24.63 3.81 25.16
CA PRO A 5 23.56 4.80 25.17
C PRO A 5 22.97 4.98 23.76
N GLN A 6 21.66 5.23 23.68
CA GLN A 6 20.99 5.53 22.41
C GLN A 6 21.37 6.94 21.92
N ASN A 7 21.43 7.12 20.60
CA ASN A 7 21.53 8.44 19.99
C ASN A 7 20.14 9.05 19.85
N GLU A 8 19.79 10.00 20.72
CA GLU A 8 18.47 10.66 20.71
C GLU A 8 18.15 11.37 19.38
N ALA A 9 19.17 11.77 18.60
CA ALA A 9 18.97 12.38 17.29
C ALA A 9 18.47 11.39 16.22
N GLU A 10 18.65 10.07 16.44
CA GLU A 10 18.19 9.00 15.54
C GLU A 10 16.90 8.33 16.05
N ALA A 11 16.45 8.69 17.25
CA ALA A 11 15.26 8.10 17.85
C ALA A 11 13.99 8.49 17.06
N THR A 12 13.11 7.51 16.84
CA THR A 12 11.80 7.72 16.22
C THR A 12 10.72 6.98 16.99
N TYR A 13 9.48 7.41 16.85
CA TYR A 13 8.33 6.78 17.51
C TYR A 13 7.51 5.97 16.50
N SER A 14 7.26 4.71 16.85
CA SER A 14 6.26 3.88 16.17
C SER A 14 4.95 3.96 16.93
N GLY A 15 3.89 4.39 16.25
CA GLY A 15 2.56 4.50 16.82
C GLY A 15 1.79 3.18 16.83
N THR A 16 0.68 3.14 17.57
CA THR A 16 -0.26 2.02 17.53
C THR A 16 -0.95 1.97 16.16
N ILE A 17 -0.93 0.80 15.52
CA ILE A 17 -1.67 0.57 14.28
C ILE A 17 -3.16 0.43 14.61
N THR A 18 -4.03 1.09 13.85
CA THR A 18 -5.49 0.99 14.00
C THR A 18 -6.10 0.16 12.87
N LYS A 19 -7.38 -0.21 12.99
CA LYS A 19 -8.09 -0.93 11.93
C LYS A 19 -8.24 -0.08 10.65
N GLU A 20 -8.38 1.23 10.82
CA GLU A 20 -8.54 2.21 9.75
C GLU A 20 -7.26 2.39 8.96
N ALA A 21 -6.09 2.13 9.56
CA ALA A 21 -4.81 2.16 8.86
C ALA A 21 -4.74 1.18 7.68
N GLY A 22 -5.56 0.12 7.72
CA GLY A 22 -5.71 -0.83 6.61
C GLY A 22 -6.49 -0.30 5.41
N ALA A 23 -7.25 0.79 5.54
CA ALA A 23 -7.95 1.37 4.40
C ALA A 23 -6.92 2.00 3.45
N ILE A 24 -6.93 1.56 2.18
CA ILE A 24 -6.04 2.10 1.16
C ILE A 24 -6.47 3.53 0.82
N ASP A 25 -5.51 4.44 0.93
CA ASP A 25 -5.56 5.75 0.31
C ASP A 25 -4.87 5.65 -1.06
N TRP A 26 -5.67 5.74 -2.13
CA TRP A 26 -5.18 5.64 -3.50
C TRP A 26 -4.31 6.82 -3.93
N HIS A 27 -4.29 7.94 -3.18
CA HIS A 27 -3.40 9.07 -3.45
C HIS A 27 -1.94 8.79 -3.07
N LEU A 28 -1.67 7.71 -2.36
CA LEU A 28 -0.30 7.26 -2.09
C LEU A 28 0.31 6.63 -3.34
N SER A 29 1.64 6.54 -3.38
CA SER A 29 2.33 5.79 -4.43
C SER A 29 1.99 4.30 -4.35
N ALA A 30 2.02 3.61 -5.49
CA ALA A 30 1.86 2.16 -5.55
C ALA A 30 2.89 1.46 -4.65
N LEU A 31 4.11 2.00 -4.56
CA LEU A 31 5.17 1.49 -3.70
C LEU A 31 4.80 1.60 -2.21
N ASP A 32 4.23 2.72 -1.77
CA ASP A 32 3.84 2.92 -0.38
C ASP A 32 2.62 2.08 0.00
N ILE A 33 1.65 1.94 -0.90
CA ILE A 33 0.52 1.04 -0.69
C ILE A 33 1.01 -0.40 -0.58
N TRP A 34 1.93 -0.83 -1.46
CA TRP A 34 2.54 -2.15 -1.39
C TRP A 34 3.32 -2.40 -0.10
N ARG A 35 4.07 -1.40 0.40
CA ARG A 35 4.74 -1.47 1.71
C ARG A 35 3.73 -1.65 2.85
N ARG A 36 2.63 -0.90 2.84
CA ARG A 36 1.55 -1.00 3.82
C ARG A 36 0.86 -2.36 3.79
N ALA A 37 0.58 -2.90 2.61
CA ALA A 37 -0.01 -4.24 2.45
C ALA A 37 0.81 -5.31 3.18
N ARG A 38 2.14 -5.25 3.08
CA ARG A 38 3.04 -6.17 3.78
C ARG A 38 3.16 -5.86 5.28
N ALA A 39 3.23 -4.59 5.67
CA ALA A 39 3.37 -4.19 7.06
C ALA A 39 2.11 -4.48 7.90
N PHE A 40 0.94 -4.49 7.26
CA PHE A 40 -0.37 -4.67 7.89
C PHE A 40 -0.91 -6.10 7.77
N GLN A 41 -0.09 -7.07 7.35
CA GLN A 41 -0.47 -8.48 7.31
C GLN A 41 0.07 -9.21 8.56
N PRO A 42 -0.75 -9.97 9.33
CA PRO A 42 -2.16 -10.31 9.11
C PRO A 42 -3.18 -9.26 9.57
N TRP A 43 -2.75 -8.26 10.33
CA TRP A 43 -3.66 -7.27 10.91
C TRP A 43 -3.10 -5.85 10.75
N PRO A 44 -3.94 -4.87 10.36
CA PRO A 44 -5.39 -4.95 10.09
C PRO A 44 -5.80 -5.53 8.72
N GLY A 45 -4.83 -5.92 7.90
CA GLY A 45 -5.01 -6.19 6.47
C GLY A 45 -5.21 -4.91 5.67
N CYS A 46 -4.71 -4.85 4.45
CA CYS A 46 -5.02 -3.74 3.54
C CYS A 46 -6.33 -3.99 2.80
N TYR A 47 -7.14 -2.96 2.60
CA TYR A 47 -8.43 -3.10 1.93
C TYR A 47 -8.90 -1.83 1.25
N THR A 48 -9.78 -2.00 0.27
CA THR A 48 -10.52 -0.92 -0.38
C THR A 48 -12.03 -1.20 -0.36
N ARG A 49 -12.82 -0.31 -0.95
CA ARG A 49 -14.26 -0.49 -1.14
C ARG A 49 -14.61 -0.56 -2.62
N TRP A 50 -15.41 -1.56 -2.98
CA TRP A 50 -15.94 -1.73 -4.33
C TRP A 50 -17.42 -2.07 -4.26
N GLN A 51 -18.26 -1.26 -4.91
CA GLN A 51 -19.72 -1.45 -4.93
C GLN A 51 -20.32 -1.66 -3.52
N GLY A 52 -19.87 -0.87 -2.55
CA GLY A 52 -20.32 -0.94 -1.15
C GLY A 52 -19.71 -2.08 -0.32
N LYS A 53 -18.97 -3.01 -0.93
CA LYS A 53 -18.31 -4.13 -0.25
C LYS A 53 -16.84 -3.83 0.03
N ARG A 54 -16.30 -4.44 1.08
CA ARG A 54 -14.87 -4.40 1.39
C ARG A 54 -14.15 -5.45 0.54
N LEU A 55 -13.10 -5.04 -0.16
CA LEU A 55 -12.16 -5.92 -0.86
C LEU A 55 -10.82 -5.88 -0.14
N GLU A 56 -10.34 -7.04 0.30
CA GLU A 56 -9.04 -7.17 0.94
C GLU A 56 -7.95 -7.37 -0.11
N ILE A 57 -6.80 -6.72 0.09
CA ILE A 57 -5.62 -6.85 -0.76
C ILE A 57 -4.67 -7.81 -0.07
N ILE A 58 -4.56 -9.02 -0.61
CA ILE A 58 -3.73 -10.10 -0.06
C ILE A 58 -2.32 -10.01 -0.64
N GLU A 59 -2.23 -9.83 -1.96
CA GLU A 59 -0.99 -9.65 -2.71
C GLU A 59 -1.18 -8.51 -3.69
N ALA A 60 -0.09 -7.79 -3.94
CA ALA A 60 -0.05 -6.70 -4.91
C ALA A 60 1.40 -6.52 -5.39
N VAL A 61 1.56 -5.90 -6.56
CA VAL A 61 2.86 -5.58 -7.13
C VAL A 61 2.87 -4.09 -7.55
N PRO A 62 3.83 -3.28 -7.08
CA PRO A 62 3.96 -1.92 -7.55
C PRO A 62 4.56 -1.92 -8.95
N LEU A 63 3.92 -1.21 -9.86
CA LEU A 63 4.34 -1.06 -11.25
C LEU A 63 4.50 0.44 -11.57
N PRO A 64 5.43 0.81 -12.47
CA PRO A 64 5.49 2.19 -12.96
C PRO A 64 4.20 2.54 -13.71
N GLY A 65 3.81 3.81 -13.66
CA GLY A 65 2.66 4.34 -14.39
C GLY A 65 3.15 5.41 -15.35
N GLU A 66 3.22 5.08 -16.64
CA GLU A 66 3.68 6.01 -17.68
C GLU A 66 2.54 6.92 -18.18
N GLU A 67 1.30 6.47 -18.02
CA GLU A 67 0.10 7.19 -18.41
C GLU A 67 -0.63 7.77 -17.19
N ALA A 68 -1.17 8.98 -17.34
CA ALA A 68 -1.95 9.64 -16.30
C ALA A 68 -3.42 9.21 -16.40
N PHE A 69 -3.86 8.38 -15.46
CA PHE A 69 -5.26 8.03 -15.25
C PHE A 69 -5.83 8.77 -14.04
N GLU A 70 -7.12 8.61 -13.76
CA GLU A 70 -7.68 9.11 -12.50
C GLU A 70 -7.21 8.24 -11.33
N ILE A 71 -6.88 8.86 -10.19
CA ILE A 71 -6.49 8.13 -8.97
C ILE A 71 -7.64 7.21 -8.54
N GLY A 72 -7.34 5.93 -8.33
CA GLY A 72 -8.31 4.90 -8.02
C GLY A 72 -9.00 4.27 -9.24
N GLN A 73 -8.65 4.70 -10.46
CA GLN A 73 -9.15 4.09 -11.70
C GLN A 73 -8.55 2.69 -11.88
N VAL A 74 -9.42 1.73 -12.21
CA VAL A 74 -8.98 0.39 -12.63
C VAL A 74 -8.48 0.45 -14.06
N VAL A 75 -7.27 -0.04 -14.27
CA VAL A 75 -6.58 -0.03 -15.57
C VAL A 75 -6.28 -1.46 -15.99
N ALA A 76 -6.42 -1.74 -17.29
CA ALA A 76 -6.01 -3.02 -17.85
C ALA A 76 -4.49 -3.09 -17.92
N ILE A 77 -3.93 -4.24 -17.56
CA ILE A 77 -2.49 -4.50 -17.66
C ILE A 77 -2.32 -5.76 -18.50
N ASN A 78 -1.46 -5.69 -19.50
CA ASN A 78 -1.09 -6.86 -20.31
C ASN A 78 0.27 -7.37 -19.84
N LYS A 79 0.31 -7.93 -18.62
CA LYS A 79 1.49 -8.58 -18.06
C LYS A 79 1.13 -9.99 -17.62
N GLU A 80 2.02 -10.95 -17.89
CA GLU A 80 1.75 -12.36 -17.58
C GLU A 80 1.39 -12.54 -16.09
N GLY A 81 0.24 -13.16 -15.83
CA GLY A 81 -0.29 -13.36 -14.48
C GLY A 81 -1.04 -12.18 -13.84
N MET A 82 -1.11 -11.01 -14.48
CA MET A 82 -1.80 -9.82 -13.98
C MET A 82 -2.71 -9.23 -15.05
N ALA A 83 -4.03 -9.26 -14.82
CA ALA A 83 -5.01 -8.77 -15.79
C ALA A 83 -5.35 -7.28 -15.62
N PHE A 84 -5.18 -6.73 -14.41
CA PHE A 84 -5.56 -5.36 -14.09
C PHE A 84 -4.69 -4.80 -12.97
N GLY A 85 -4.78 -3.49 -12.78
CA GLY A 85 -4.30 -2.80 -11.59
C GLY A 85 -5.11 -1.55 -11.31
N VAL A 86 -4.70 -0.79 -10.32
CA VAL A 86 -5.33 0.47 -9.93
C VAL A 86 -4.30 1.59 -10.02
N TYR A 87 -4.64 2.66 -10.74
CA TYR A 87 -3.77 3.83 -10.80
C TYR A 87 -3.76 4.56 -9.46
N THR A 88 -2.57 4.94 -9.01
CA THR A 88 -2.33 5.50 -7.68
C THR A 88 -1.78 6.92 -7.79
N GLY A 89 -1.41 7.56 -6.67
CA GLY A 89 -0.76 8.88 -6.72
C GLY A 89 0.58 8.88 -7.44
N ASP A 90 1.24 7.71 -7.53
CA ASP A 90 2.41 7.48 -8.35
C ASP A 90 2.55 5.99 -8.69
N GLY A 91 2.39 5.66 -9.97
CA GLY A 91 2.42 4.30 -10.47
C GLY A 91 1.09 3.55 -10.38
N ILE A 92 1.13 2.26 -10.70
CA ILE A 92 -0.02 1.35 -10.72
C ILE A 92 0.19 0.26 -9.67
N LEU A 93 -0.83 -0.01 -8.85
CA LEU A 93 -0.86 -1.17 -7.98
C LEU A 93 -1.52 -2.33 -8.73
N GLY A 94 -0.71 -3.29 -9.19
CA GLY A 94 -1.16 -4.54 -9.84
C GLY A 94 -1.46 -5.66 -8.86
#